data_AF-A0A954K609-F1
#
_entry.id   AF-A0A954K609-F1
#
_cell.length_a   1.000
_cell.length_b   1.000
_cell.length_c   1.000
_cell.angle_alpha   90.00
_cell.angle_beta   90.00
_cell.angle_gamma   90.00
#
_symmetry.space_group_name_H-M   'P 1'
#
loop_
_entity.id
_entity.type
_entity.pdbx_description
1 polymer ?
#
loop_
_entity_poly.entity_id
_entity_poly.type
_entity_poly.pdbx_seq_one_letter_code
_entity_poly.pdbx_strand_id
1 'polypeptide(L)'
;IYRMTAKGRPLQKPVAIDGQPIPKLLDNLKSPIDGIRHRTRVELSERDSDAVIAATKEWIKQFDPNKKEDAHHLLEALWLHQQHNDRNLELLGLLLKSPEPHARIAANTVKHLWFNVESTMRGGVIAETEEAATQKSGILSDTPELTTIRIGTVRERMRYDVTKLTVKPGKKVKPTFANPDYMPHNIMLVNPGKADEVGLAAIALGASGFSVGFIPESKEILWHSKLVDHGQEEVIEFVAPTEEGAYPYICSFPGHHLLMRGMMYVTNDLKEFLAKNPEQETKITEWKLADLAADVKRVGEHRNFMRGKEIFTKLACAQCHKMNQNSVTLGKNLSIGPNLDEVVKKHKHDAKAILAEILEPSRKIEDKYKTVLLLLDDGLSLNGNIVAEDKTSLTIVTGPPQVK
;
A
#
# COMPACT_ATOMS: atom_id res chain seq x y z
N ILE A 1 -8.14 23.50 -1.26
CA ILE A 1 -7.83 23.29 0.18
C ILE A 1 -7.76 24.66 0.83
N TYR A 2 -8.68 24.99 1.75
CA TYR A 2 -8.65 26.26 2.49
C TYR A 2 -7.95 26.04 3.84
N ARG A 3 -7.10 26.97 4.28
CA ARG A 3 -6.57 27.03 5.66
C ARG A 3 -7.28 28.14 6.40
N MET A 4 -8.05 27.80 7.42
CA MET A 4 -8.73 28.76 8.27
C MET A 4 -7.87 29.02 9.52
N THR A 5 -7.73 30.29 9.91
CA THR A 5 -7.07 30.71 11.16
C THR A 5 -7.93 31.75 11.86
N ALA A 6 -7.86 31.82 13.19
CA ALA A 6 -8.54 32.85 13.95
C ALA A 6 -7.97 34.25 13.61
N LYS A 7 -8.81 35.29 13.66
CA LYS A 7 -8.38 36.67 13.41
C LYS A 7 -7.24 37.04 14.37
N GLY A 8 -6.09 37.45 13.83
CA GLY A 8 -4.90 37.80 14.59
C GLY A 8 -3.94 36.63 14.91
N ARG A 9 -4.30 35.37 14.58
CA ARG A 9 -3.39 34.22 14.74
C ARG A 9 -2.65 33.96 13.42
N PRO A 10 -1.31 34.00 13.39
CA PRO A 10 -0.54 33.73 12.17
C PRO A 10 -0.76 32.29 11.68
N LEU A 11 -0.67 32.09 10.37
CA LEU A 11 -0.71 30.75 9.78
C LEU A 11 0.46 29.92 10.30
N GLN A 12 0.20 28.65 10.55
CA GLN A 12 1.24 27.69 10.88
C GLN A 12 2.27 27.62 9.74
N LYS A 13 3.55 27.75 10.09
CA LYS A 13 4.64 27.59 9.12
C LYS A 13 4.69 26.14 8.62
N PRO A 14 4.89 25.91 7.31
CA PRO A 14 5.13 24.58 6.79
C PRO A 14 6.31 23.92 7.49
N VAL A 15 6.19 22.63 7.80
CA VAL A 15 7.27 21.79 8.31
C VAL A 15 7.55 20.73 7.25
N ALA A 16 8.82 20.64 6.84
CA ALA A 16 9.24 19.65 5.86
C ALA A 16 9.19 18.24 6.49
N ILE A 17 8.61 17.29 5.75
CA ILE A 17 8.43 15.90 6.19
C ILE A 17 8.92 14.97 5.07
N ASP A 18 8.28 15.03 3.92
CA ASP A 18 8.67 14.21 2.76
C ASP A 18 10.16 14.40 2.41
N GLY A 19 10.85 13.29 2.17
CA GLY A 19 12.27 13.24 1.83
C GLY A 19 13.26 13.64 2.95
N GLN A 20 12.80 14.05 4.14
CA GLN A 20 13.70 14.45 5.23
C GLN A 20 14.42 13.22 5.85
N PRO A 21 15.66 13.39 6.33
CA PRO A 21 16.38 12.30 6.99
C PRO A 21 15.75 11.96 8.34
N ILE A 22 15.85 10.69 8.76
CA ILE A 22 15.22 10.17 10.00
C ILE A 22 15.46 11.07 11.23
N PRO A 23 16.68 11.58 11.52
CA PRO A 23 16.88 12.46 12.68
C PRO A 23 16.06 13.76 12.64
N LYS A 24 15.82 14.33 11.45
CA LYS A 24 14.98 15.51 11.28
C LYS A 24 13.49 15.18 11.46
N LEU A 25 13.08 13.99 11.02
CA LEU A 25 11.73 13.50 11.28
C LEU A 25 11.49 13.27 12.77
N LEU A 26 12.43 12.65 13.49
CA LEU A 26 12.32 12.49 14.94
C LEU A 26 12.22 13.85 15.66
N ASP A 27 12.95 14.88 15.20
CA ASP A 27 12.82 16.24 15.73
C ASP A 27 11.39 16.82 15.56
N ASN A 28 10.74 16.53 14.43
CA ASN A 28 9.34 16.95 14.18
C ASN A 28 8.34 16.34 15.18
N LEU A 29 8.64 15.18 15.77
CA LEU A 29 7.80 14.55 16.80
C LEU A 29 7.74 15.36 18.10
N LYS A 30 8.65 16.34 18.31
CA LYS A 30 8.57 17.30 19.42
C LYS A 30 7.55 18.41 19.19
N SER A 31 7.00 18.52 17.97
CA SER A 31 6.03 19.58 17.64
C SER A 31 4.80 19.51 18.55
N PRO A 32 4.29 20.66 19.05
CA PRO A 32 3.02 20.67 19.77
C PRO A 32 1.82 20.38 18.86
N ILE A 33 1.99 20.46 17.53
CA ILE A 33 0.91 20.28 16.56
C ILE A 33 0.79 18.81 16.16
N ASP A 34 -0.34 18.21 16.52
CA ASP A 34 -0.60 16.79 16.27
C ASP A 34 -0.50 16.39 14.80
N GLY A 35 -1.07 17.20 13.89
CA GLY A 35 -1.00 16.92 12.46
C GLY A 35 0.43 16.88 11.88
N ILE A 36 1.40 17.58 12.49
CA ILE A 36 2.81 17.42 12.12
C ILE A 36 3.29 16.04 12.56
N ARG A 37 3.11 15.71 13.85
CA ARG A 37 3.59 14.44 14.42
C ARG A 37 2.98 13.25 13.71
N HIS A 38 1.67 13.27 13.46
CA HIS A 38 0.97 12.22 12.73
C HIS A 38 1.55 11.99 11.32
N ARG A 39 1.69 13.04 10.50
CA ARG A 39 2.29 12.91 9.15
C ARG A 39 3.75 12.47 9.20
N THR A 40 4.49 12.91 10.21
CA THR A 40 5.86 12.45 10.46
C THR A 40 5.92 10.97 10.81
N ARG A 41 5.00 10.46 11.64
CA ARG A 41 4.88 9.03 11.93
C ARG A 41 4.52 8.21 10.68
N VAL A 42 3.62 8.73 9.83
CA VAL A 42 3.29 8.11 8.53
C VAL A 42 4.54 8.02 7.65
N GLU A 43 5.28 9.12 7.49
CA GLU A 43 6.53 9.16 6.74
C GLU A 43 7.57 8.17 7.28
N LEU A 44 7.77 8.13 8.60
CA LEU A 44 8.70 7.21 9.25
C LEU A 44 8.30 5.74 9.01
N SER A 45 7.00 5.43 8.95
CA SER A 45 6.54 4.06 8.72
C SER A 45 6.80 3.50 7.33
N GLU A 46 7.09 4.36 6.35
CA GLU A 46 7.51 3.93 5.02
C GLU A 46 9.00 3.56 4.96
N ARG A 47 9.78 4.02 5.94
CA ARG A 47 11.23 3.79 6.02
C ARG A 47 11.56 2.37 6.51
N ASP A 48 12.85 2.06 6.48
CA ASP A 48 13.40 0.82 7.02
C ASP A 48 13.22 0.78 8.55
N SER A 49 12.61 -0.28 9.06
CA SER A 49 12.24 -0.37 10.49
C SER A 49 13.47 -0.38 11.40
N ASP A 50 14.52 -1.13 11.04
CA ASP A 50 15.73 -1.24 11.86
C ASP A 50 16.43 0.12 11.98
N ALA A 51 16.52 0.87 10.87
CA ALA A 51 17.08 2.21 10.86
C ALA A 51 16.25 3.19 11.72
N VAL A 52 14.91 3.14 11.63
CA VAL A 52 14.02 4.01 12.42
C VAL A 52 14.13 3.68 13.91
N ILE A 53 14.08 2.39 14.28
CA ILE A 53 14.16 1.95 15.67
C ILE A 53 15.54 2.28 16.27
N ALA A 54 16.64 2.05 15.53
CA ALA A 54 17.98 2.43 15.98
C ALA A 54 18.09 3.95 16.23
N ALA A 55 17.61 4.77 15.31
CA ALA A 55 17.61 6.22 15.47
C ALA A 55 16.69 6.69 16.62
N THR A 56 15.55 6.03 16.81
CA THR A 56 14.60 6.32 17.90
C THR A 56 15.24 6.00 19.26
N LYS A 57 15.91 4.84 19.38
CA LYS A 57 16.66 4.45 20.60
C LYS A 57 17.75 5.47 20.96
N GLU A 58 18.41 6.07 19.97
CA GLU A 58 19.36 7.15 20.21
C GLU A 58 18.66 8.46 20.61
N TRP A 59 17.60 8.82 19.87
CA TRP A 59 16.84 10.06 20.09
C TRP A 59 16.23 10.15 21.49
N ILE A 60 15.71 9.05 22.04
CA ILE A 60 15.07 9.06 23.36
C ILE A 60 16.03 9.32 24.53
N LYS A 61 17.35 9.13 24.35
CA LYS A 61 18.36 9.32 25.42
C LYS A 61 18.43 10.76 25.93
N GLN A 62 17.89 11.72 25.17
CA GLN A 62 17.86 13.13 25.57
C GLN A 62 16.71 13.46 26.53
N PHE A 63 15.76 12.54 26.73
CA PHE A 63 14.54 12.75 27.52
C PHE A 63 14.62 12.02 28.86
N ASP A 64 14.07 12.64 29.90
CA ASP A 64 14.01 12.08 31.24
C ASP A 64 12.61 11.46 31.50
N PRO A 65 12.50 10.14 31.73
CA PRO A 65 11.22 9.48 31.98
C PRO A 65 10.51 9.94 33.26
N ASN A 66 11.22 10.64 34.16
CA ASN A 66 10.66 11.20 35.39
C ASN A 66 10.22 12.66 35.25
N LYS A 67 10.38 13.29 34.06
CA LYS A 67 9.89 14.64 33.77
C LYS A 67 8.57 14.60 33.01
N LYS A 68 7.65 15.48 33.42
CA LYS A 68 6.32 15.56 32.82
C LYS A 68 6.38 16.07 31.38
N GLU A 69 7.30 16.99 31.11
CA GLU A 69 7.50 17.65 29.82
C GLU A 69 8.03 16.67 28.76
N ASP A 70 8.83 15.70 29.21
CA ASP A 70 9.48 14.71 28.36
C ASP A 70 8.58 13.49 28.07
N ALA A 71 7.54 13.29 28.89
CA ALA A 71 6.64 12.15 28.78
C ALA A 71 5.97 12.03 27.39
N HIS A 72 5.64 13.16 26.77
CA HIS A 72 5.05 13.17 25.42
C HIS A 72 6.04 12.66 24.37
N HIS A 73 7.31 13.06 24.45
CA HIS A 73 8.33 12.64 23.48
C HIS A 73 8.68 11.16 23.60
N LEU A 74 8.74 10.65 24.83
CA LEU A 74 8.89 9.23 25.10
C LEU A 74 7.69 8.42 24.60
N LEU A 75 6.47 8.96 24.74
CA LEU A 75 5.27 8.32 24.21
C LEU A 75 5.26 8.27 22.67
N GLU A 76 5.71 9.33 22.00
CA GLU A 76 5.91 9.34 20.54
C GLU A 76 6.87 8.23 20.10
N ALA A 77 7.97 8.02 20.85
CA ALA A 77 8.87 6.91 20.59
C ALA A 77 8.20 5.54 20.82
N LEU A 78 7.39 5.37 21.88
CA LEU A 78 6.65 4.13 22.12
C LEU A 78 5.67 3.81 20.97
N TRP A 79 5.03 4.84 20.40
CA TRP A 79 4.18 4.65 19.22
C TRP A 79 4.96 4.33 17.95
N LEU A 80 6.18 4.84 17.77
CA LEU A 80 7.06 4.39 16.68
C LEU A 80 7.40 2.90 16.84
N HIS A 81 7.77 2.47 18.04
CA HIS A 81 7.99 1.07 18.36
C HIS A 81 6.76 0.20 18.01
N GLN A 82 5.57 0.65 18.43
CA GLN A 82 4.31 -0.02 18.08
C GLN A 82 4.06 -0.07 16.56
N GLN A 83 4.27 1.04 15.85
CA GLN A 83 4.01 1.15 14.41
C GLN A 83 4.98 0.33 13.56
N HIS A 84 6.22 0.15 14.03
CA HIS A 84 7.23 -0.69 13.39
C HIS A 84 7.22 -2.14 13.91
N ASN A 85 6.25 -2.50 14.76
CA ASN A 85 6.10 -3.82 15.36
C ASN A 85 7.32 -4.31 16.19
N ASP A 86 8.05 -3.37 16.82
CA ASP A 86 9.17 -3.64 17.74
C ASP A 86 8.68 -3.41 19.19
N ARG A 87 8.55 -4.47 19.98
CA ARG A 87 8.00 -4.39 21.35
C ARG A 87 9.08 -3.93 22.34
N ASN A 88 9.24 -2.63 22.52
CA ASN A 88 10.14 -2.07 23.54
C ASN A 88 9.51 -2.08 24.94
N LEU A 89 9.70 -3.18 25.66
CA LEU A 89 9.12 -3.41 27.00
C LEU A 89 9.70 -2.48 28.08
N GLU A 90 10.96 -2.08 27.93
CA GLU A 90 11.62 -1.15 28.85
C GLU A 90 10.95 0.23 28.79
N LEU A 91 10.82 0.79 27.57
CA LEU A 91 10.16 2.08 27.35
C LEU A 91 8.68 2.04 27.78
N LEU A 92 7.99 0.95 27.49
CA LEU A 92 6.62 0.74 27.97
C LEU A 92 6.57 0.78 29.51
N GLY A 93 7.47 0.06 30.19
CA GLY A 93 7.56 0.02 31.64
C GLY A 93 7.83 1.39 32.27
N LEU A 94 8.67 2.21 31.62
CA LEU A 94 8.93 3.59 32.02
C LEU A 94 7.67 4.45 31.89
N LEU A 95 6.99 4.39 30.75
CA LEU A 95 5.80 5.22 30.48
C LEU A 95 4.59 4.84 31.31
N LEU A 96 4.43 3.55 31.67
CA LEU A 96 3.41 3.11 32.62
C LEU A 96 3.60 3.73 34.02
N LYS A 97 4.81 4.17 34.35
CA LYS A 97 5.17 4.86 35.60
C LYS A 97 5.38 6.37 35.43
N SER A 98 5.11 6.90 34.23
CA SER A 98 5.34 8.32 33.91
C SER A 98 4.65 9.24 34.92
N PRO A 99 5.23 10.40 35.29
CA PRO A 99 4.55 11.41 36.09
C PRO A 99 3.31 12.00 35.38
N GLU A 100 3.23 11.94 34.05
CA GLU A 100 2.12 12.44 33.24
C GLU A 100 0.98 11.40 33.14
N PRO A 101 -0.22 11.67 33.70
CA PRO A 101 -1.34 10.74 33.66
C PRO A 101 -1.76 10.30 32.25
N HIS A 102 -1.77 11.21 31.27
CA HIS A 102 -2.15 10.87 29.90
C HIS A 102 -1.14 9.92 29.23
N ALA A 103 0.16 10.06 29.55
CA ALA A 103 1.19 9.16 29.07
C ALA A 103 1.00 7.74 29.64
N ARG A 104 0.65 7.61 30.93
CA ARG A 104 0.33 6.31 31.53
C ARG A 104 -0.89 5.66 30.88
N ILE A 105 -1.94 6.43 30.59
CA ILE A 105 -3.15 5.92 29.93
C ILE A 105 -2.80 5.41 28.53
N ALA A 106 -2.09 6.21 27.73
CA ALA A 106 -1.68 5.82 26.39
C ALA A 106 -0.75 4.59 26.40
N ALA A 107 0.19 4.50 27.34
CA ALA A 107 1.03 3.33 27.52
C ALA A 107 0.21 2.08 27.91
N ASN A 108 -0.84 2.22 28.72
CA ASN A 108 -1.76 1.11 28.99
C ASN A 108 -2.53 0.66 27.75
N THR A 109 -2.87 1.57 26.82
CA THR A 109 -3.44 1.21 25.53
C THR A 109 -2.43 0.41 24.69
N VAL A 110 -1.17 0.85 24.62
CA VAL A 110 -0.11 0.09 23.92
C VAL A 110 0.08 -1.29 24.55
N LYS A 111 0.14 -1.38 25.88
CA LYS A 111 0.19 -2.65 26.62
C LYS A 111 -1.00 -3.54 26.28
N HIS A 112 -2.22 -3.01 26.29
CA HIS A 112 -3.41 -3.78 25.93
C HIS A 112 -3.30 -4.32 24.49
N LEU A 113 -2.86 -3.50 23.54
CA LEU A 113 -2.69 -3.89 22.14
C LEU A 113 -1.61 -4.96 21.95
N TRP A 114 -0.50 -4.89 22.69
CA TRP A 114 0.59 -5.88 22.59
C TRP A 114 0.32 -7.20 23.31
N PHE A 115 -0.50 -7.23 24.37
CA PHE A 115 -0.64 -8.41 25.22
C PHE A 115 -2.05 -8.98 25.34
N ASN A 116 -3.10 -8.16 25.16
CA ASN A 116 -4.47 -8.55 25.52
C ASN A 116 -5.39 -8.72 24.30
N VAL A 117 -5.11 -8.05 23.19
CA VAL A 117 -5.92 -8.18 21.97
C VAL A 117 -5.85 -9.59 21.38
N GLU A 118 -4.79 -10.36 21.67
CA GLU A 118 -4.65 -11.76 21.27
C GLU A 118 -5.41 -12.76 22.18
N SER A 119 -5.63 -12.46 23.47
CA SER A 119 -6.16 -13.46 24.42
C SER A 119 -7.69 -13.59 24.43
N THR A 120 -8.41 -12.61 23.86
CA THR A 120 -9.88 -12.56 23.90
C THR A 120 -10.56 -12.46 22.53
N MET A 121 -9.81 -12.32 21.44
CA MET A 121 -10.35 -12.33 20.08
C MET A 121 -10.24 -13.71 19.44
N ARG A 122 -11.36 -14.29 19.00
CA ARG A 122 -11.36 -15.47 18.13
C ARG A 122 -10.75 -15.09 16.78
N GLY A 123 -9.46 -15.32 16.62
CA GLY A 123 -8.74 -15.14 15.37
C GLY A 123 -7.23 -15.04 15.55
N GLY A 124 -6.57 -16.19 15.73
CA GLY A 124 -5.12 -16.33 15.58
C GLY A 124 -4.30 -15.95 16.81
N VAL A 125 -3.80 -16.97 17.51
CA VAL A 125 -2.69 -16.87 18.47
C VAL A 125 -1.47 -16.37 17.68
N ILE A 126 -0.87 -15.24 18.07
CA ILE A 126 0.55 -15.01 17.73
C ILE A 126 1.31 -15.66 18.87
N ALA A 127 1.62 -16.94 18.69
CA ALA A 127 2.70 -17.52 19.47
C ALA A 127 3.91 -16.60 19.27
N GLU A 128 4.72 -16.38 20.32
CA GLU A 128 6.06 -15.81 20.15
C GLU A 128 6.80 -16.68 19.12
N THR A 129 6.66 -16.34 17.84
CA THR A 129 7.60 -16.74 16.83
C THR A 129 8.81 -15.89 17.14
N GLU A 130 9.92 -16.55 17.49
CA GLU A 130 11.24 -15.95 17.38
C GLU A 130 11.21 -15.03 16.17
N GLU A 131 11.55 -13.74 16.34
CA GLU A 131 11.75 -12.83 15.22
C GLU A 131 12.65 -13.59 14.25
N ALA A 132 12.05 -14.08 13.16
CA ALA A 132 12.78 -14.82 12.15
C ALA A 132 13.79 -13.82 11.62
N ALA A 133 15.04 -13.95 12.09
CA ALA A 133 16.12 -13.04 11.78
C ALA A 133 16.04 -12.74 10.29
N THR A 134 15.90 -11.46 9.93
CA THR A 134 15.61 -11.00 8.58
C THR A 134 16.65 -11.60 7.64
N GLN A 135 16.29 -12.73 7.01
CA GLN A 135 17.24 -13.49 6.22
C GLN A 135 17.54 -12.66 4.98
N LYS A 136 18.83 -12.52 4.65
CA LYS A 136 19.26 -11.76 3.49
C LYS A 136 18.53 -12.27 2.24
N SER A 137 17.88 -11.37 1.52
CA SER A 137 17.25 -11.65 0.23
C SER A 137 18.11 -11.18 -0.94
N GLY A 138 17.76 -11.61 -2.15
CA GLY A 138 18.53 -11.42 -3.38
C GLY A 138 19.32 -12.67 -3.78
N ILE A 139 20.39 -12.49 -4.56
CA ILE A 139 21.29 -13.57 -4.95
C ILE A 139 22.13 -13.97 -3.74
N LEU A 140 21.96 -15.22 -3.29
CA LEU A 140 22.70 -15.80 -2.16
C LEU A 140 24.01 -16.45 -2.62
N SER A 141 23.97 -17.15 -3.76
CA SER A 141 25.13 -17.77 -4.38
C SER A 141 24.95 -17.83 -5.90
N ASP A 142 26.07 -17.71 -6.62
CA ASP A 142 26.09 -17.74 -8.08
C ASP A 142 27.28 -18.60 -8.58
N THR A 143 27.04 -19.88 -8.82
CA THR A 143 28.04 -20.79 -9.42
C THR A 143 27.80 -20.89 -10.93
N PRO A 144 28.71 -21.45 -11.74
CA PRO A 144 28.45 -21.65 -13.17
C PRO A 144 27.18 -22.48 -13.46
N GLU A 145 26.85 -23.43 -12.58
CA GLU A 145 25.75 -24.38 -12.74
C GLU A 145 24.43 -23.90 -12.13
N LEU A 146 24.48 -23.11 -11.05
CA LEU A 146 23.29 -22.78 -10.25
C LEU A 146 23.35 -21.37 -9.65
N THR A 147 22.24 -20.66 -9.74
CA THR A 147 22.00 -19.41 -8.99
C THR A 147 21.01 -19.68 -7.87
N THR A 148 21.38 -19.43 -6.61
CA THR A 148 20.46 -19.55 -5.47
C THR A 148 19.98 -18.17 -5.08
N ILE A 149 18.67 -17.99 -4.97
CA ILE A 149 18.03 -16.69 -4.72
C ILE A 149 17.08 -16.84 -3.54
N ARG A 150 16.95 -15.79 -2.72
CA ARG A 150 15.85 -15.66 -1.75
C ARG A 150 15.02 -14.44 -2.08
N ILE A 151 13.69 -14.61 -2.08
CA ILE A 151 12.71 -13.53 -2.24
C ILE A 151 11.71 -13.67 -1.10
N GLY A 152 11.60 -12.63 -0.29
CA GLY A 152 10.65 -12.52 0.81
C GLY A 152 9.47 -11.61 0.46
N THR A 153 8.36 -11.78 1.17
CA THR A 153 7.32 -10.76 1.24
C THR A 153 7.70 -9.67 2.25
N VAL A 154 7.30 -8.43 1.99
CA VAL A 154 7.44 -7.34 2.95
C VAL A 154 6.14 -7.25 3.74
N ARG A 155 6.20 -7.50 5.05
CA ARG A 155 5.05 -7.55 5.96
C ARG A 155 4.12 -6.37 5.73
N GLU A 156 2.84 -6.66 5.46
CA GLU A 156 1.76 -5.69 5.27
C GLU A 156 1.95 -4.66 4.14
N ARG A 157 2.97 -4.82 3.28
CA ARG A 157 3.24 -3.87 2.19
C ARG A 157 2.83 -4.37 0.81
N MET A 158 2.33 -5.62 0.69
CA MET A 158 2.00 -6.26 -0.60
C MET A 158 3.12 -6.07 -1.63
N ARG A 159 4.36 -6.37 -1.22
CA ARG A 159 5.57 -6.19 -2.01
C ARG A 159 6.52 -7.37 -1.78
N TYR A 160 7.33 -7.65 -2.78
CA TYR A 160 8.53 -8.45 -2.61
C TYR A 160 9.67 -7.56 -2.11
N ASP A 161 10.54 -8.11 -1.27
CA ASP A 161 11.75 -7.42 -0.79
C ASP A 161 12.81 -7.26 -1.89
N VAL A 162 12.84 -8.18 -2.85
CA VAL A 162 13.61 -8.10 -4.09
C VAL A 162 12.66 -7.68 -5.20
N THR A 163 12.90 -6.50 -5.78
CA THR A 163 12.11 -5.94 -6.89
C THR A 163 12.79 -6.09 -8.25
N LYS A 164 14.11 -6.31 -8.26
CA LYS A 164 14.92 -6.54 -9.45
C LYS A 164 15.97 -7.60 -9.17
N LEU A 165 16.16 -8.51 -10.11
CA LEU A 165 17.23 -9.51 -10.07
C LEU A 165 17.73 -9.81 -11.48
N THR A 166 18.96 -10.27 -11.61
CA THR A 166 19.57 -10.60 -12.91
C THR A 166 20.11 -12.02 -12.88
N VAL A 167 19.78 -12.80 -13.91
CA VAL A 167 20.28 -14.17 -14.11
C VAL A 167 20.74 -14.34 -15.54
N LYS A 168 21.65 -15.28 -15.78
CA LYS A 168 22.11 -15.59 -17.14
C LYS A 168 21.08 -16.45 -17.88
N PRO A 169 20.95 -16.31 -19.21
CA PRO A 169 20.07 -17.14 -20.02
C PRO A 169 20.35 -18.63 -19.86
N GLY A 170 19.30 -19.46 -19.76
CA GLY A 170 19.40 -20.92 -19.67
C GLY A 170 20.02 -21.45 -18.37
N LYS A 171 20.33 -20.58 -17.40
CA LYS A 171 20.96 -20.99 -16.14
C LYS A 171 19.95 -21.60 -15.18
N LYS A 172 20.34 -22.64 -14.42
CA LYS A 172 19.50 -23.15 -13.34
C LYS A 172 19.40 -22.12 -12.22
N VAL A 173 18.19 -21.94 -11.71
CA VAL A 173 17.88 -21.01 -10.63
C VAL A 173 17.07 -21.75 -9.58
N LYS A 174 17.47 -21.57 -8.31
CA LYS A 174 16.80 -22.12 -7.14
C LYS A 174 16.33 -20.99 -6.25
N PRO A 175 15.13 -20.43 -6.50
CA PRO A 175 14.56 -19.42 -5.62
C PRO A 175 13.91 -20.07 -4.40
N THR A 176 14.21 -19.53 -3.22
CA THR A 176 13.41 -19.70 -2.01
C THR A 176 12.45 -18.52 -1.92
N PHE A 177 11.15 -18.79 -2.01
CA PHE A 177 10.12 -17.81 -1.74
C PHE A 177 9.65 -17.93 -0.30
N ALA A 178 9.82 -16.88 0.50
CA ALA A 178 9.47 -16.85 1.91
C ALA A 178 8.35 -15.84 2.18
N ASN A 179 7.40 -16.21 3.03
CA ASN A 179 6.28 -15.35 3.39
C ASN A 179 6.27 -15.00 4.88
N PRO A 180 7.04 -14.00 5.34
CA PRO A 180 6.90 -13.47 6.70
C PRO A 180 5.62 -12.63 6.91
N ASP A 181 4.89 -12.28 5.84
CA ASP A 181 3.61 -11.55 5.93
C ASP A 181 2.49 -12.48 6.44
N TYR A 182 1.45 -11.90 7.05
CA TYR A 182 0.32 -12.67 7.60
C TYR A 182 -0.63 -13.17 6.52
N MET A 183 -0.75 -12.41 5.43
CA MET A 183 -1.55 -12.80 4.29
C MET A 183 -0.81 -13.84 3.46
N PRO A 184 -1.47 -14.90 2.97
CA PRO A 184 -0.84 -15.84 2.07
C PRO A 184 -0.50 -15.19 0.74
N HIS A 185 0.66 -15.52 0.20
CA HIS A 185 1.15 -15.00 -1.07
C HIS A 185 1.73 -16.11 -1.92
N ASN A 186 1.83 -15.87 -3.22
CA ASN A 186 2.59 -16.71 -4.12
C ASN A 186 3.52 -15.84 -4.96
N ILE A 187 4.34 -16.48 -5.78
CA ILE A 187 5.18 -15.83 -6.77
C ILE A 187 5.15 -16.65 -8.05
N MET A 188 5.02 -15.97 -9.18
CA MET A 188 5.10 -16.62 -10.49
C MET A 188 5.85 -15.75 -11.48
N LEU A 189 6.71 -16.36 -12.28
CA LEU A 189 7.38 -15.72 -13.39
C LEU A 189 6.53 -15.88 -14.65
N VAL A 190 6.35 -14.79 -15.38
CA VAL A 190 5.55 -14.79 -16.60
C VAL A 190 6.31 -14.20 -17.77
N ASN A 191 5.83 -14.47 -18.97
CA ASN A 191 6.41 -13.92 -20.19
C ASN A 191 6.41 -12.38 -20.21
N PRO A 192 7.36 -11.74 -20.93
CA PRO A 192 7.43 -10.28 -21.03
C PRO A 192 6.10 -9.68 -21.50
N GLY A 193 5.63 -8.65 -20.79
CA GLY A 193 4.36 -7.97 -21.10
C GLY A 193 3.09 -8.72 -20.69
N LYS A 194 3.18 -9.88 -20.03
CA LYS A 194 2.02 -10.72 -19.67
C LYS A 194 1.56 -10.65 -18.22
N ALA A 195 2.26 -9.88 -17.39
CA ALA A 195 1.94 -9.72 -15.96
C ALA A 195 0.48 -9.33 -15.69
N ASP A 196 -0.03 -8.30 -16.38
CA ASP A 196 -1.38 -7.79 -16.14
C ASP A 196 -2.45 -8.76 -16.70
N GLU A 197 -2.18 -9.44 -17.81
CA GLU A 197 -3.05 -10.49 -18.39
C GLU A 197 -3.23 -11.66 -17.41
N VAL A 198 -2.12 -12.20 -16.90
CA VAL A 198 -2.13 -13.31 -15.94
C VAL A 198 -2.74 -12.89 -14.60
N GLY A 199 -2.42 -11.69 -14.11
CA GLY A 199 -2.99 -11.17 -12.86
C GLY A 199 -4.51 -10.98 -12.92
N LEU A 200 -5.04 -10.53 -14.06
CA LEU A 200 -6.48 -10.43 -14.29
C LEU A 200 -7.15 -11.82 -14.38
N ALA A 201 -6.49 -12.79 -15.02
CA ALA A 201 -6.98 -14.17 -15.05
C ALA A 201 -7.04 -14.79 -13.64
N ALA A 202 -6.06 -14.50 -12.79
CA ALA A 202 -6.03 -14.96 -11.41
C ALA A 202 -7.19 -14.37 -10.57
N ILE A 203 -7.50 -13.09 -10.76
CA ILE A 203 -8.68 -12.46 -10.14
C ILE A 203 -9.97 -13.15 -10.59
N ALA A 204 -10.07 -13.51 -11.88
CA ALA A 204 -11.26 -14.13 -12.44
C ALA A 204 -11.56 -15.52 -11.85
N LEU A 205 -10.59 -16.19 -11.21
CA LEU A 205 -10.80 -17.44 -10.49
C LEU A 205 -11.76 -17.28 -9.29
N GLY A 206 -11.91 -16.07 -8.75
CA GLY A 206 -12.81 -15.81 -7.62
C GLY A 206 -12.56 -16.74 -6.43
N ALA A 207 -13.65 -17.24 -5.82
CA ALA A 207 -13.57 -18.11 -4.65
C ALA A 207 -12.89 -19.47 -4.94
N SER A 208 -13.00 -20.00 -6.17
CA SER A 208 -12.30 -21.23 -6.56
C SER A 208 -10.79 -21.07 -6.67
N GLY A 209 -10.27 -19.83 -6.62
CA GLY A 209 -8.82 -19.60 -6.64
C GLY A 209 -8.08 -20.29 -5.49
N PHE A 210 -8.68 -20.42 -4.30
CA PHE A 210 -8.03 -21.10 -3.17
C PHE A 210 -7.67 -22.56 -3.45
N SER A 211 -8.50 -23.30 -4.20
CA SER A 211 -8.21 -24.72 -4.51
C SER A 211 -7.04 -24.90 -5.48
N VAL A 212 -6.65 -23.83 -6.19
CA VAL A 212 -5.55 -23.82 -7.16
C VAL A 212 -4.46 -22.81 -6.77
N GLY A 213 -4.45 -22.33 -5.52
CA GLY A 213 -3.47 -21.34 -5.04
C GLY A 213 -3.45 -20.03 -5.82
N PHE A 214 -4.57 -19.66 -6.44
CA PHE A 214 -4.75 -18.52 -7.34
C PHE A 214 -3.85 -18.53 -8.59
N ILE A 215 -3.43 -19.72 -9.02
CA ILE A 215 -2.67 -19.90 -10.26
C ILE A 215 -3.66 -20.16 -11.40
N PRO A 216 -3.86 -19.22 -12.35
CA PRO A 216 -4.76 -19.45 -13.48
C PRO A 216 -4.10 -20.36 -14.52
N GLU A 217 -4.90 -21.09 -15.29
CA GLU A 217 -4.40 -21.80 -16.46
C GLU A 217 -3.95 -20.80 -17.53
N SER A 218 -2.65 -20.67 -17.74
CA SER A 218 -2.08 -19.80 -18.76
C SER A 218 -0.72 -20.30 -19.23
N LYS A 219 -0.53 -20.36 -20.54
CA LYS A 219 0.76 -20.66 -21.18
C LYS A 219 1.81 -19.57 -20.96
N GLU A 220 1.39 -18.40 -20.46
CA GLU A 220 2.27 -17.27 -20.19
C GLU A 220 2.97 -17.38 -18.83
N ILE A 221 2.56 -18.34 -17.99
CA ILE A 221 3.22 -18.66 -16.72
C ILE A 221 4.38 -19.61 -17.01
N LEU A 222 5.61 -19.16 -16.71
CA LEU A 222 6.83 -19.93 -16.92
C LEU A 222 7.12 -20.86 -15.76
N TRP A 223 6.86 -20.39 -14.54
CA TRP A 223 6.87 -21.19 -13.31
C TRP A 223 6.10 -20.43 -12.22
N HIS A 224 5.69 -21.15 -11.17
CA HIS A 224 5.04 -20.55 -10.02
C HIS A 224 5.39 -21.33 -8.73
N SER A 225 5.24 -20.66 -7.60
CA SER A 225 5.16 -21.27 -6.26
C SER A 225 3.75 -21.80 -6.01
N LYS A 226 3.55 -22.59 -4.96
CA LYS A 226 2.26 -22.76 -4.30
C LYS A 226 1.84 -21.46 -3.60
N LEU A 227 0.62 -21.44 -3.06
CA LEU A 227 0.20 -20.40 -2.14
C LEU A 227 0.88 -20.65 -0.78
N VAL A 228 1.80 -19.76 -0.39
CA VAL A 228 2.63 -19.89 0.82
C VAL A 228 1.98 -19.11 1.96
N ASP A 229 1.65 -19.82 3.04
CA ASP A 229 1.07 -19.25 4.26
C ASP A 229 2.10 -18.48 5.11
N HIS A 230 1.61 -17.76 6.11
CA HIS A 230 2.44 -17.01 7.06
C HIS A 230 3.53 -17.87 7.69
N GLY A 231 4.76 -17.35 7.70
CA GLY A 231 5.94 -17.97 8.29
C GLY A 231 6.50 -19.15 7.47
N GLN A 232 5.86 -19.51 6.36
CA GLN A 232 6.32 -20.59 5.50
C GLN A 232 7.20 -20.09 4.37
N GLU A 233 7.94 -21.03 3.79
CA GLU A 233 8.69 -20.83 2.57
C GLU A 233 8.54 -22.02 1.63
N GLU A 234 8.80 -21.78 0.36
CA GLU A 234 8.88 -22.80 -0.66
C GLU A 234 10.17 -22.64 -1.46
N VAL A 235 10.84 -23.76 -1.70
CA VAL A 235 12.01 -23.83 -2.56
C VAL A 235 11.58 -24.38 -3.90
N ILE A 236 11.88 -23.64 -4.96
CA ILE A 236 11.54 -23.99 -6.33
C ILE A 236 12.85 -24.20 -7.08
N GLU A 237 12.83 -24.98 -8.15
CA GLU A 237 13.94 -25.10 -9.08
C GLU A 237 13.41 -24.95 -10.50
N PHE A 238 14.02 -24.04 -11.27
CA PHE A 238 13.66 -23.84 -12.67
C PHE A 238 14.90 -23.48 -13.50
N VAL A 239 14.77 -23.57 -14.81
CA VAL A 239 15.80 -23.10 -15.76
C VAL A 239 15.36 -21.74 -16.27
N ALA A 240 16.21 -20.73 -16.10
CA ALA A 240 15.96 -19.39 -16.62
C ALA A 240 15.69 -19.45 -18.13
N PRO A 241 14.79 -18.61 -18.67
CA PRO A 241 14.57 -18.50 -20.10
C PRO A 241 15.90 -18.41 -20.88
N THR A 242 15.95 -19.00 -22.06
CA THR A 242 17.13 -18.91 -22.94
C THR A 242 17.16 -17.61 -23.74
N GLU A 243 15.99 -16.97 -23.90
CA GLU A 243 15.86 -15.68 -24.55
C GLU A 243 16.22 -14.55 -23.57
N GLU A 244 17.02 -13.59 -24.04
CA GLU A 244 17.29 -12.41 -23.24
C GLU A 244 16.04 -11.53 -23.13
N GLY A 245 15.74 -11.06 -21.93
CA GLY A 245 14.51 -10.31 -21.71
C GLY A 245 14.29 -9.87 -20.27
N ALA A 246 13.30 -9.00 -20.10
CA ALA A 246 12.80 -8.58 -18.80
C ALA A 246 11.52 -9.36 -18.49
N TYR A 247 11.63 -10.36 -17.63
CA TYR A 247 10.56 -11.27 -17.26
C TYR A 247 9.96 -10.84 -15.91
N PRO A 248 8.71 -10.35 -15.89
CA PRO A 248 8.08 -9.97 -14.64
C PRO A 248 7.76 -11.21 -13.80
N TYR A 249 7.97 -11.09 -12.49
CA TYR A 249 7.36 -11.99 -11.52
C TYR A 249 6.30 -11.24 -10.70
N ILE A 250 5.18 -11.90 -10.45
CA ILE A 250 3.99 -11.30 -9.83
C ILE A 250 3.43 -12.20 -8.72
N CYS A 251 2.73 -11.59 -7.77
CA CYS A 251 1.82 -12.30 -6.88
C CYS A 251 0.45 -12.36 -7.54
N SER A 252 -0.07 -13.56 -7.77
CA SER A 252 -1.39 -13.75 -8.37
C SER A 252 -2.51 -13.87 -7.34
N PHE A 253 -2.20 -13.78 -6.05
CA PHE A 253 -3.24 -13.61 -5.04
C PHE A 253 -4.11 -12.40 -5.42
N PRO A 254 -5.45 -12.50 -5.33
CA PRO A 254 -6.34 -11.59 -6.06
C PRO A 254 -6.05 -10.11 -5.80
N GLY A 255 -5.79 -9.36 -6.88
CA GLY A 255 -5.49 -7.93 -6.81
C GLY A 255 -4.04 -7.57 -6.48
N HIS A 256 -3.24 -8.48 -5.92
CA HIS A 256 -1.88 -8.17 -5.48
C HIS A 256 -0.94 -7.86 -6.64
N HIS A 257 -1.12 -8.52 -7.80
CA HIS A 257 -0.26 -8.33 -8.97
C HIS A 257 -0.08 -6.85 -9.31
N LEU A 258 -1.05 -5.97 -9.06
CA LEU A 258 -0.97 -4.51 -9.29
C LEU A 258 0.22 -3.85 -8.59
N LEU A 259 0.55 -4.26 -7.37
CA LEU A 259 1.60 -3.67 -6.53
C LEU A 259 2.74 -4.65 -6.24
N MET A 260 2.41 -5.93 -6.08
CA MET A 260 3.31 -6.99 -5.67
C MET A 260 3.92 -7.68 -6.90
N ARG A 261 4.89 -7.00 -7.49
CA ARG A 261 5.60 -7.45 -8.69
C ARG A 261 7.08 -7.06 -8.63
N GLY A 262 7.91 -7.78 -9.36
CA GLY A 262 9.30 -7.41 -9.63
C GLY A 262 9.75 -7.90 -11.00
N MET A 263 11.01 -7.64 -11.35
CA MET A 263 11.57 -7.95 -12.67
C MET A 263 12.81 -8.83 -12.57
N MET A 264 12.77 -9.95 -13.29
CA MET A 264 13.93 -10.80 -13.56
C MET A 264 14.50 -10.45 -14.93
N TYR A 265 15.70 -9.88 -14.94
CA TYR A 265 16.44 -9.66 -16.17
C TYR A 265 17.23 -10.93 -16.51
N VAL A 266 16.94 -11.49 -17.66
CA VAL A 266 17.66 -12.64 -18.21
C VAL A 266 18.61 -12.09 -19.26
N THR A 267 19.89 -11.95 -18.92
CA THR A 267 20.90 -11.36 -19.82
C THR A 267 22.31 -11.62 -19.29
N ASN A 268 23.30 -11.62 -20.18
CA ASN A 268 24.72 -11.67 -19.81
C ASN A 268 25.29 -10.29 -19.44
N ASP A 269 24.69 -9.20 -19.91
CA ASP A 269 25.09 -7.84 -19.61
C ASP A 269 23.85 -6.96 -19.38
N LEU A 270 23.52 -6.76 -18.10
CA LEU A 270 22.39 -5.91 -17.71
C LEU A 270 22.51 -4.48 -18.23
N LYS A 271 23.73 -3.95 -18.28
CA LYS A 271 23.97 -2.56 -18.64
C LYS A 271 23.73 -2.35 -20.13
N GLU A 272 24.23 -3.27 -20.96
CA GLU A 272 23.96 -3.27 -22.40
C GLU A 272 22.47 -3.54 -22.68
N PHE A 273 21.86 -4.50 -21.97
CA PHE A 273 20.44 -4.81 -22.12
C PHE A 273 19.56 -3.58 -21.84
N LEU A 274 19.78 -2.89 -20.72
CA LEU A 274 19.02 -1.70 -20.33
C LEU A 274 19.30 -0.50 -21.25
N ALA A 275 20.49 -0.41 -21.85
CA ALA A 275 20.78 0.62 -22.85
C ALA A 275 19.96 0.42 -24.14
N LYS A 276 19.73 -0.83 -24.55
CA LYS A 276 18.90 -1.17 -25.72
C LYS A 276 17.41 -1.20 -25.39
N ASN A 277 17.07 -1.53 -24.15
CA ASN A 277 15.71 -1.69 -23.66
C ASN A 277 15.53 -0.81 -22.41
N PRO A 278 15.49 0.52 -22.57
CA PRO A 278 15.32 1.41 -21.44
C PRO A 278 14.01 1.09 -20.73
N GLU A 279 14.06 0.95 -19.40
CA GLU A 279 12.86 0.83 -18.60
C GLU A 279 11.94 2.02 -18.87
N GLN A 280 10.65 1.75 -19.06
CA GLN A 280 9.66 2.82 -19.13
C GLN A 280 9.54 3.46 -17.75
N GLU A 281 10.25 4.56 -17.56
CA GLU A 281 9.98 5.45 -16.44
C GLU A 281 8.55 5.95 -16.56
N THR A 282 7.71 5.59 -15.58
CA THR A 282 6.37 6.15 -15.48
C THR A 282 6.51 7.57 -14.95
N LYS A 283 6.68 8.52 -15.87
CA LYS A 283 6.73 9.94 -15.52
C LYS A 283 5.37 10.38 -15.00
N ILE A 284 5.26 10.57 -13.68
CA ILE A 284 4.08 11.17 -13.08
C ILE A 284 4.00 12.60 -13.60
N THR A 285 2.97 12.86 -14.41
CA THR A 285 2.76 14.15 -15.06
C THR A 285 1.40 14.68 -14.61
N GLU A 286 1.38 15.90 -14.10
CA GLU A 286 0.14 16.63 -13.81
C GLU A 286 -0.43 17.16 -15.13
N TRP A 287 -1.19 16.31 -15.82
CA TRP A 287 -1.81 16.66 -17.10
C TRP A 287 -2.89 17.73 -16.94
N LYS A 288 -2.85 18.74 -17.79
CA LYS A 288 -3.91 19.76 -17.92
C LYS A 288 -4.78 19.44 -19.13
N LEU A 289 -6.02 19.92 -19.11
CA LEU A 289 -6.94 19.82 -20.25
C LEU A 289 -6.34 20.34 -21.57
N ALA A 290 -5.52 21.39 -21.49
CA ALA A 290 -4.86 21.97 -22.66
C ALA A 290 -3.85 21.01 -23.30
N ASP A 291 -3.13 20.22 -22.48
CA ASP A 291 -2.08 19.31 -22.94
C ASP A 291 -2.65 18.16 -23.79
N LEU A 292 -3.91 17.79 -23.52
CA LEU A 292 -4.61 16.69 -24.18
C LEU A 292 -5.63 17.16 -25.24
N ALA A 293 -5.61 18.44 -25.61
CA ALA A 293 -6.61 19.02 -26.52
C ALA A 293 -6.62 18.35 -27.91
N ALA A 294 -5.47 17.87 -28.38
CA ALA A 294 -5.38 17.09 -29.62
C ALA A 294 -5.93 15.67 -29.45
N ASP A 295 -5.66 15.03 -28.31
CA ASP A 295 -6.12 13.67 -28.01
C ASP A 295 -7.62 13.57 -27.84
N VAL A 296 -8.24 14.58 -27.23
CA VAL A 296 -9.71 14.66 -27.06
C VAL A 296 -10.42 14.57 -28.42
N LYS A 297 -9.83 15.10 -29.49
CA LYS A 297 -10.43 15.04 -30.84
C LYS A 297 -10.45 13.62 -31.42
N ARG A 298 -9.56 12.75 -30.95
CA ARG A 298 -9.48 11.34 -31.39
C ARG A 298 -10.43 10.43 -30.61
N VAL A 299 -11.13 10.95 -29.59
CA VAL A 299 -12.06 10.16 -28.77
C VAL A 299 -13.22 9.69 -29.64
N GLY A 300 -13.24 8.41 -29.98
CA GLY A 300 -14.20 7.85 -30.95
C GLY A 300 -13.54 6.98 -32.00
N GLU A 301 -12.28 7.27 -32.32
CA GLU A 301 -11.50 6.59 -33.33
C GLU A 301 -10.69 5.44 -32.71
N HIS A 302 -10.58 4.31 -33.42
CA HIS A 302 -9.74 3.16 -33.04
C HIS A 302 -9.87 2.70 -31.58
N ARG A 303 -11.11 2.66 -31.06
CA ARG A 303 -11.39 2.28 -29.67
C ARG A 303 -10.87 0.87 -29.35
N ASN A 304 -10.08 0.76 -28.29
CA ASN A 304 -9.64 -0.53 -27.75
C ASN A 304 -10.31 -0.77 -26.38
N PHE A 305 -11.41 -1.51 -26.39
CA PHE A 305 -12.20 -1.79 -25.19
C PHE A 305 -11.45 -2.64 -24.15
N MET A 306 -10.59 -3.55 -24.60
CA MET A 306 -9.76 -4.37 -23.71
C MET A 306 -8.76 -3.51 -22.94
N ARG A 307 -8.05 -2.63 -23.65
CA ARG A 307 -7.14 -1.66 -23.04
C ARG A 307 -7.86 -0.67 -22.13
N GLY A 308 -9.06 -0.23 -22.52
CA GLY A 308 -9.91 0.62 -21.68
C GLY A 308 -10.29 -0.05 -20.36
N LYS A 309 -10.71 -1.32 -20.41
CA LYS A 309 -11.01 -2.15 -19.22
C LYS A 309 -9.78 -2.31 -18.34
N GLU A 310 -8.63 -2.61 -18.92
CA GLU A 310 -7.35 -2.76 -18.21
C GLU A 310 -6.98 -1.48 -17.45
N ILE A 311 -7.01 -0.31 -18.12
CA ILE A 311 -6.71 0.98 -17.50
C ILE A 311 -7.71 1.30 -16.39
N PHE A 312 -9.00 1.03 -16.61
CA PHE A 312 -10.05 1.26 -15.61
C PHE A 312 -9.85 0.44 -14.33
N THR A 313 -9.32 -0.78 -14.45
CA THR A 313 -8.96 -1.61 -13.29
C THR A 313 -7.62 -1.18 -12.68
N LYS A 314 -6.59 -0.93 -13.51
CA LYS A 314 -5.24 -0.59 -13.06
C LYS A 314 -5.15 0.75 -12.33
N LEU A 315 -5.94 1.74 -12.76
CA LEU A 315 -6.06 3.04 -12.09
C LEU A 315 -7.04 3.02 -10.91
N ALA A 316 -7.45 1.84 -10.45
CA ALA A 316 -8.36 1.65 -9.33
C ALA A 316 -9.76 2.29 -9.49
N CYS A 317 -10.15 2.76 -10.68
CA CYS A 317 -11.48 3.32 -10.93
C CYS A 317 -12.59 2.30 -10.60
N ALA A 318 -12.35 1.02 -10.89
CA ALA A 318 -13.25 -0.10 -10.61
C ALA A 318 -13.47 -0.39 -9.12
N GLN A 319 -12.67 0.19 -8.22
CA GLN A 319 -12.87 0.05 -6.78
C GLN A 319 -14.06 0.87 -6.30
N CYS A 320 -14.31 2.03 -6.92
CA CYS A 320 -15.36 2.97 -6.51
C CYS A 320 -16.54 3.00 -7.47
N HIS A 321 -16.30 2.84 -8.78
CA HIS A 321 -17.31 3.05 -9.83
C HIS A 321 -17.77 1.74 -10.46
N LYS A 322 -19.10 1.61 -10.60
CA LYS A 322 -19.73 0.58 -11.44
C LYS A 322 -19.76 1.03 -12.90
N MET A 323 -19.56 0.07 -13.80
CA MET A 323 -19.73 0.24 -15.23
C MET A 323 -20.22 -1.09 -15.80
N ASN A 324 -21.44 -1.11 -16.33
CA ASN A 324 -22.26 -2.26 -16.73
C ASN A 324 -22.69 -3.17 -15.55
N GLN A 325 -23.78 -3.93 -15.75
CA GLN A 325 -24.35 -4.81 -14.72
C GLN A 325 -23.42 -5.97 -14.31
N ASN A 326 -22.38 -6.26 -15.09
CA ASN A 326 -21.46 -7.38 -14.90
C ASN A 326 -20.06 -6.93 -14.44
N SER A 327 -19.85 -5.65 -14.11
CA SER A 327 -18.59 -5.20 -13.55
C SER A 327 -18.42 -5.81 -12.17
N VAL A 328 -17.44 -6.71 -12.07
CA VAL A 328 -16.92 -7.23 -10.82
C VAL A 328 -16.21 -6.06 -10.12
N THR A 329 -16.98 -5.20 -9.43
CA THR A 329 -16.40 -4.37 -8.38
C THR A 329 -15.89 -5.33 -7.31
N LEU A 330 -14.71 -5.03 -6.74
CA LEU A 330 -14.25 -5.65 -5.51
C LEU A 330 -15.36 -5.47 -4.45
N GLY A 331 -16.17 -6.52 -4.27
CA GLY A 331 -17.43 -6.48 -3.53
C GLY A 331 -18.62 -5.98 -4.36
N LYS A 332 -19.68 -6.80 -4.47
CA LYS A 332 -20.98 -6.40 -5.06
C LYS A 332 -21.62 -5.15 -4.40
N ASN A 333 -21.12 -4.77 -3.22
CA ASN A 333 -21.76 -3.85 -2.28
C ASN A 333 -20.92 -2.59 -1.93
N LEU A 334 -19.79 -2.35 -2.61
CA LEU A 334 -18.83 -1.28 -2.27
C LEU A 334 -18.85 -0.05 -3.21
N SER A 335 -19.92 0.19 -3.97
CA SER A 335 -19.95 1.37 -4.86
C SER A 335 -20.07 2.68 -4.10
N ILE A 336 -18.93 3.28 -3.81
CA ILE A 336 -18.79 4.61 -3.21
C ILE A 336 -19.09 5.71 -4.26
N GLY A 337 -18.71 5.48 -5.52
CA GLY A 337 -18.87 6.43 -6.62
C GLY A 337 -20.14 6.21 -7.46
N PRO A 338 -20.54 7.21 -8.28
CA PRO A 338 -21.66 7.06 -9.22
C PRO A 338 -21.44 5.92 -10.22
N ASN A 339 -22.54 5.30 -10.66
CA ASN A 339 -22.51 4.44 -11.84
C ASN A 339 -22.14 5.28 -13.07
N LEU A 340 -21.18 4.80 -13.86
CA LEU A 340 -20.64 5.49 -15.03
C LEU A 340 -21.34 5.12 -16.34
N ASP A 341 -22.35 4.24 -16.34
CA ASP A 341 -23.07 3.80 -17.56
C ASP A 341 -23.62 4.95 -18.39
N GLU A 342 -24.12 5.98 -17.72
CA GLU A 342 -24.73 7.14 -18.36
C GLU A 342 -23.81 8.37 -18.42
N VAL A 343 -22.52 8.24 -18.06
CA VAL A 343 -21.61 9.39 -17.94
C VAL A 343 -21.50 10.16 -19.26
N VAL A 344 -21.44 9.45 -20.38
CA VAL A 344 -21.36 10.05 -21.72
C VAL A 344 -22.61 10.87 -22.03
N LYS A 345 -23.79 10.33 -21.71
CA LYS A 345 -25.08 11.02 -21.91
C LYS A 345 -25.21 12.23 -20.98
N LYS A 346 -24.83 12.08 -19.70
CA LYS A 346 -24.84 13.15 -18.68
C LYS A 346 -24.03 14.36 -19.13
N HIS A 347 -22.87 14.12 -19.75
CA HIS A 347 -22.01 15.16 -20.29
C HIS A 347 -22.32 15.50 -21.76
N LYS A 348 -23.49 15.12 -22.29
CA LYS A 348 -23.95 15.45 -23.65
C LYS A 348 -22.95 15.05 -24.76
N HIS A 349 -22.28 13.92 -24.59
CA HIS A 349 -21.24 13.41 -25.49
C HIS A 349 -20.00 14.32 -25.61
N ASP A 350 -19.81 15.27 -24.68
CA ASP A 350 -18.62 16.12 -24.63
C ASP A 350 -17.45 15.39 -23.95
N ALA A 351 -16.56 14.84 -24.77
CA ALA A 351 -15.35 14.16 -24.29
C ALA A 351 -14.42 15.09 -23.47
N LYS A 352 -14.40 16.39 -23.76
CA LYS A 352 -13.60 17.36 -23.01
C LYS A 352 -14.16 17.54 -21.60
N ALA A 353 -15.49 17.59 -21.47
CA ALA A 353 -16.14 17.68 -20.18
C ALA A 353 -15.88 16.44 -19.31
N ILE A 354 -15.89 15.24 -19.91
CA ILE A 354 -15.58 13.99 -19.18
C ILE A 354 -14.11 13.96 -18.76
N LEU A 355 -13.18 14.34 -19.64
CA LEU A 355 -11.76 14.43 -19.30
C LEU A 355 -11.50 15.39 -18.14
N ALA A 356 -12.24 16.50 -18.07
CA ALA A 356 -12.14 17.47 -16.99
C ALA A 356 -12.50 16.85 -15.63
N GLU A 357 -13.51 15.97 -15.57
CA GLU A 357 -13.87 15.26 -14.32
C GLU A 357 -12.79 14.26 -13.88
N ILE A 358 -12.01 13.70 -14.82
CA ILE A 358 -10.91 12.78 -14.51
C ILE A 358 -9.68 13.54 -14.01
N LEU A 359 -9.31 14.64 -14.67
CA LEU A 359 -8.13 15.43 -14.32
C LEU A 359 -8.35 16.31 -13.08
N GLU A 360 -9.58 16.80 -12.89
CA GLU A 360 -9.93 17.72 -11.82
C GLU A 360 -11.15 17.21 -11.01
N PRO A 361 -11.07 16.03 -10.38
CA PRO A 361 -12.22 15.39 -9.72
C PRO A 361 -12.79 16.22 -8.56
N SER A 362 -12.00 17.13 -7.98
CA SER A 362 -12.44 18.03 -6.92
C SER A 362 -13.11 19.32 -7.40
N ARG A 363 -13.14 19.58 -8.72
CA ARG A 363 -13.71 20.81 -9.30
C ARG A 363 -15.21 20.93 -9.03
N LYS A 364 -15.93 19.80 -9.12
CA LYS A 364 -17.36 19.73 -8.81
C LYS A 364 -17.73 18.35 -8.30
N ILE A 365 -18.04 18.27 -7.00
CA ILE A 365 -18.54 17.05 -6.37
C ILE A 365 -20.04 17.24 -6.13
N GLU A 366 -20.88 16.29 -6.58
CA GLU A 366 -22.31 16.30 -6.26
C GLU A 366 -22.52 16.12 -4.75
N ASP A 367 -23.52 16.79 -4.17
CA ASP A 367 -23.70 16.85 -2.72
C ASP A 367 -23.76 15.48 -2.04
N LYS A 368 -24.41 14.49 -2.66
CA LYS A 368 -24.50 13.12 -2.17
C LYS A 368 -23.16 12.37 -2.10
N TYR A 369 -22.14 12.82 -2.82
CA TYR A 369 -20.78 12.25 -2.80
C TYR A 369 -19.80 13.14 -2.03
N LYS A 370 -20.23 14.29 -1.49
CA LYS A 370 -19.39 15.13 -0.63
C LYS A 370 -19.20 14.44 0.70
N THR A 371 -17.95 14.28 1.08
CA THR A 371 -17.58 13.82 2.42
C THR A 371 -17.56 15.03 3.36
N VAL A 372 -18.20 14.91 4.52
CA VAL A 372 -18.21 15.91 5.58
C VAL A 372 -17.40 15.41 6.78
N LEU A 373 -16.70 16.35 7.40
CA LEU A 373 -16.09 16.17 8.72
C LEU A 373 -16.95 16.92 9.73
N LEU A 374 -17.59 16.19 10.64
CA LEU A 374 -18.40 16.75 11.71
C LEU A 374 -17.56 16.76 12.98
N LEU A 375 -17.42 17.93 13.59
CA LEU A 375 -16.83 18.07 14.91
C LEU A 375 -17.97 18.20 15.92
N LEU A 376 -18.07 17.24 16.83
CA LEU A 376 -19.05 17.22 17.90
C LEU A 376 -18.55 18.05 19.10
N ASP A 377 -19.49 18.52 19.93
CA ASP A 377 -19.19 19.37 21.09
C ASP A 377 -18.35 18.64 22.17
N ASP A 378 -18.36 17.31 22.16
CA ASP A 378 -17.52 16.46 23.01
C ASP A 378 -16.09 16.25 22.45
N GLY A 379 -15.77 16.89 21.32
CA GLY A 379 -14.48 16.81 20.65
C GLY A 379 -14.32 15.61 19.71
N LEU A 380 -15.32 14.73 19.57
CA LEU A 380 -15.29 13.66 18.58
C LEU A 380 -15.40 14.23 17.16
N SER A 381 -14.63 13.63 16.25
CA SER A 381 -14.71 13.94 14.82
C SER A 381 -15.28 12.75 14.07
N LEU A 382 -16.39 12.96 13.37
CA LEU A 382 -17.01 11.97 12.50
C LEU A 382 -16.75 12.34 11.04
N ASN A 383 -16.37 11.35 10.23
CA ASN A 383 -16.07 11.54 8.81
C ASN A 383 -16.97 10.62 7.97
N GLY A 384 -17.76 11.19 7.07
CA GLY A 384 -18.69 10.40 6.25
C GLY A 384 -19.46 11.21 5.21
N ASN A 385 -20.34 10.56 4.46
CA ASN A 385 -21.25 11.22 3.52
C ASN A 385 -22.60 11.45 4.19
N ILE A 386 -23.21 12.63 3.99
CA ILE A 386 -24.57 12.90 4.48
C ILE A 386 -25.56 12.11 3.63
N VAL A 387 -26.40 11.30 4.28
CA VAL A 387 -27.45 10.49 3.64
C VAL A 387 -28.83 11.04 3.91
N ALA A 388 -29.06 11.64 5.08
CA ALA A 388 -30.29 12.33 5.41
C ALA A 388 -30.01 13.44 6.43
N GLU A 389 -30.78 14.53 6.35
CA GLU A 389 -30.73 15.66 7.28
C GLU A 389 -32.15 16.16 7.51
N ASP A 390 -32.51 16.36 8.78
CA ASP A 390 -33.72 17.06 9.20
C ASP A 390 -33.36 18.15 10.23
N LYS A 391 -34.37 18.84 10.78
CA LYS A 391 -34.17 19.96 11.72
C LYS A 391 -33.43 19.59 13.01
N THR A 392 -33.38 18.31 13.35
CA THR A 392 -32.90 17.78 14.63
C THR A 392 -31.90 16.63 14.49
N SER A 393 -31.77 16.04 13.30
CA SER A 393 -30.93 14.86 13.08
C SER A 393 -30.13 14.95 11.77
N LEU A 394 -28.92 14.42 11.81
CA LEU A 394 -28.04 14.26 10.66
C LEU A 394 -27.59 12.80 10.60
N THR A 395 -27.92 12.11 9.50
CA THR A 395 -27.50 10.74 9.24
C THR A 395 -26.32 10.75 8.29
N ILE A 396 -25.19 10.21 8.74
CA ILE A 396 -23.99 10.03 7.93
C ILE A 396 -23.69 8.55 7.73
N VAL A 397 -23.07 8.23 6.59
CA VAL A 397 -22.47 6.91 6.35
C VAL A 397 -20.96 7.03 6.51
N THR A 398 -20.43 6.35 7.52
CA THR A 398 -19.00 6.28 7.85
C THR A 398 -18.45 4.93 7.38
N GLY A 399 -18.03 4.85 6.12
CA GLY A 399 -17.51 3.62 5.49
C GLY A 399 -18.46 2.98 4.46
N PRO A 400 -18.05 1.88 3.80
CA PRO A 400 -18.88 1.21 2.80
C PRO A 400 -20.17 0.67 3.45
N PRO A 401 -21.34 0.79 2.78
CA PRO A 401 -22.62 0.40 3.36
C PRO A 401 -22.62 -1.10 3.71
N GLN A 402 -22.83 -1.40 4.99
CA GLN A 402 -23.06 -2.76 5.48
C GLN A 402 -24.43 -3.23 4.99
N VAL A 403 -24.47 -4.34 4.27
CA VAL A 403 -25.73 -4.96 3.81
C VAL A 403 -26.31 -5.77 4.95
N LYS A 404 -27.59 -5.54 5.26
CA LYS A 404 -28.42 -6.46 6.06
C LYS A 404 -28.81 -7.68 5.27
#